data_AF-A0A2R6NHF3-F1
#
_entry.id   AF-A0A2R6NHF3-F1
#
_cell.length_a   1.000
_cell.length_b   1.000
_cell.length_c   1.000
_cell.angle_alpha   90.00
_cell.angle_beta   90.00
_cell.angle_gamma   90.00
#
_symmetry.space_group_name_H-M   'P 1'
#
loop_
_entity.id
_entity.type
_entity.pdbx_description
1 polymer ?
#
loop_
_entity_poly.entity_id
_entity_poly.type
_entity_poly.pdbx_seq_one_letter_code
_entity_poly.pdbx_strand_id
1 'polypeptide(L)'
;MLAVYETIDLGLISTLSKVTPARNEPPILDLLQGNHPVFLQDPIHDETIYVYHAFGVHALQLGTLLQNLAIALRDDISNDGNESLSASLEKSGGTVVRPILSTFSVERKCSNPVVAVAIPNDVYLTYSIFILTSAMRITTLPLTLQSELQHIENLSASVIRDPVLAKSQIALPLPEAAGPPGYITLLSDPFVPPSILSRASSGLPTNPILALPPSQAPNKEFQLTPDTLRFFASTVEKFNGQIHDVTIAYRACDLRAILQKQESIRQQQKCKEMLEQIEYLRGKRQELTREKIANVQETQKVLLGRLDRILRAMMKTASPELSEHETKWFQELKRMKEDIKGSTRYDQESLVARTGLLRREFDRLLPSLKELQAKEERIKKRTAEGTTGLGFSQAFEYGERSNAERVKIGRLENDLTKLATRLDVTLGKPPPLQSPTNTK
;
A
#
# COMPACT_ATOMS: atom_id res chain seq x y z
N MET A 1 -33.48 -0.42 16.62
CA MET A 1 -33.59 -1.90 16.58
C MET A 1 -32.18 -2.44 16.64
N LEU A 2 -31.83 -3.27 17.63
CA LEU A 2 -30.50 -3.87 17.76
C LEU A 2 -30.61 -5.34 17.35
N ALA A 3 -29.71 -5.81 16.48
CA ALA A 3 -29.61 -7.20 16.09
C ALA A 3 -28.47 -7.86 16.88
N VAL A 4 -28.76 -8.99 17.53
CA VAL A 4 -27.75 -9.76 18.25
C VAL A 4 -26.99 -10.61 17.23
N TYR A 5 -25.70 -10.31 17.04
CA TYR A 5 -24.84 -11.04 16.12
C TYR A 5 -24.24 -12.30 16.77
N GLU A 6 -23.64 -12.14 17.95
CA GLU A 6 -22.92 -13.21 18.65
C GLU A 6 -23.16 -13.13 20.16
N THR A 7 -23.16 -14.29 20.82
CA THR A 7 -23.12 -14.40 22.28
C THR A 7 -21.81 -15.05 22.69
N ILE A 8 -21.03 -14.35 23.50
CA ILE A 8 -19.68 -14.77 23.88
C ILE A 8 -19.68 -15.31 25.31
N ASP A 9 -19.26 -16.56 25.49
CA ASP A 9 -18.97 -17.12 26.81
C ASP A 9 -17.47 -16.97 27.12
N LEU A 10 -17.16 -16.34 28.26
CA LEU A 10 -15.79 -16.19 28.77
C LEU A 10 -15.26 -17.50 29.40
N GLY A 11 -16.08 -18.54 29.47
CA GLY A 11 -15.69 -19.87 29.94
C GLY A 11 -15.58 -19.98 31.46
N LEU A 12 -16.04 -18.99 32.23
CA LEU A 12 -15.91 -18.94 33.69
C LEU A 12 -16.65 -20.08 34.39
N ILE A 13 -17.81 -20.47 33.86
CA ILE A 13 -18.58 -21.59 34.40
C ILE A 13 -17.81 -22.90 34.20
N SER A 14 -17.17 -23.06 33.03
CA SER A 14 -16.37 -24.24 32.71
C SER A 14 -15.09 -24.35 33.55
N THR A 15 -14.54 -23.22 34.02
CA THR A 15 -13.36 -23.21 34.90
C THR A 15 -13.73 -23.51 36.34
N LEU A 16 -14.84 -22.96 36.84
CA LEU A 16 -15.32 -23.19 38.20
C LEU A 16 -15.92 -24.59 38.38
N SER A 17 -16.59 -25.15 37.36
CA SER A 17 -17.19 -26.49 37.41
C SER A 17 -16.17 -27.63 37.51
N LYS A 18 -14.91 -27.38 37.10
CA LYS A 18 -13.80 -28.33 37.30
C LYS A 18 -13.41 -28.49 38.77
N VAL A 19 -13.83 -27.58 39.64
CA VAL A 19 -13.55 -27.60 41.07
C VAL A 19 -14.73 -28.23 41.80
N THR A 20 -14.57 -29.45 42.30
CA THR A 20 -15.59 -30.13 43.10
C THR A 20 -15.66 -29.53 44.52
N PRO A 21 -16.83 -29.07 44.98
CA PRO A 21 -16.98 -28.56 46.35
C PRO A 21 -16.86 -29.70 47.38
N ALA A 22 -16.34 -29.39 48.57
CA ALA A 22 -16.38 -30.33 49.69
C ALA A 22 -17.83 -30.46 50.21
N ARG A 23 -18.17 -31.60 50.85
CA ARG A 23 -19.54 -31.95 51.28
C ARG A 23 -20.27 -30.92 52.16
N ASN A 24 -19.56 -29.93 52.72
CA ASN A 24 -20.07 -28.92 53.66
C ASN A 24 -19.78 -27.46 53.24
N GLU A 25 -19.29 -27.21 52.02
CA GLU A 25 -18.98 -25.86 51.53
C GLU A 25 -20.08 -25.34 50.58
N PRO A 26 -20.30 -24.01 50.54
CA PRO A 26 -21.22 -23.43 49.57
C PRO A 26 -20.77 -23.73 48.13
N PRO A 27 -21.71 -23.80 47.17
CA PRO A 27 -21.36 -24.06 45.78
C PRO A 27 -20.44 -22.95 45.26
N ILE A 28 -19.30 -23.32 44.67
CA ILE A 28 -18.28 -22.39 44.13
C ILE A 28 -18.86 -21.45 43.07
N LEU A 29 -19.97 -21.85 42.43
CA LEU A 29 -20.72 -21.03 41.48
C LEU A 29 -21.34 -19.79 42.12
N ASP A 30 -21.58 -19.76 43.44
CA ASP A 30 -22.08 -18.56 44.12
C ASP A 30 -21.08 -17.39 44.04
N LEU A 31 -19.79 -17.67 43.84
CA LEU A 31 -18.79 -16.63 43.59
C LEU A 31 -19.08 -15.83 42.31
N LEU A 32 -19.81 -16.39 41.35
CA LEU A 32 -20.23 -15.69 40.13
C LEU A 32 -21.26 -14.59 40.43
N GLN A 33 -22.01 -14.67 41.54
CA GLN A 33 -23.01 -13.66 41.89
C GLN A 33 -22.36 -12.29 42.16
N GLY A 34 -21.11 -12.28 42.65
CA GLY A 34 -20.33 -11.05 42.85
C GLY A 34 -19.56 -10.58 41.62
N ASN A 35 -19.75 -11.22 40.46
CA ASN A 35 -18.99 -10.89 39.26
C ASN A 35 -19.54 -9.65 38.57
N HIS A 36 -18.68 -8.66 38.33
CA HIS A 36 -19.02 -7.44 37.60
C HIS A 36 -18.09 -7.29 36.39
N PRO A 37 -18.49 -7.77 35.19
CA PRO A 37 -17.68 -7.59 33.99
C PRO A 37 -17.77 -6.16 33.50
N VAL A 38 -16.62 -5.57 33.21
CA VAL A 38 -16.49 -4.22 32.66
C VAL A 38 -15.68 -4.27 31.38
N PHE A 39 -16.16 -3.56 30.37
CA PHE A 39 -15.49 -3.42 29.08
C PHE A 39 -14.54 -2.22 29.09
N LEU A 40 -13.37 -2.41 28.50
CA LEU A 40 -12.36 -1.38 28.27
C LEU A 40 -11.90 -1.49 26.82
N GLN A 41 -12.13 -0.46 26.02
CA GLN A 41 -11.63 -0.40 24.64
C GLN A 41 -10.12 -0.14 24.64
N ASP A 42 -9.40 -0.75 23.69
CA ASP A 42 -8.00 -0.42 23.47
C ASP A 42 -7.86 0.99 22.87
N PRO A 43 -6.97 1.85 23.39
CA PRO A 43 -6.78 3.19 22.84
C PRO A 43 -6.06 3.23 21.47
N ILE A 44 -5.42 2.15 21.04
CA ILE A 44 -4.71 2.05 19.76
C ILE A 44 -5.51 1.22 18.74
N HIS A 45 -6.13 0.13 19.20
CA HIS A 45 -6.81 -0.85 18.35
C HIS A 45 -8.32 -0.87 18.58
N ASP A 46 -9.09 -0.17 17.75
CA ASP A 46 -10.55 -0.07 17.88
C ASP A 46 -11.26 -1.45 17.80
N GLU A 47 -10.64 -2.41 17.11
CA GLU A 47 -11.11 -3.78 16.97
C GLU A 47 -10.83 -4.69 18.19
N THR A 48 -10.15 -4.18 19.22
CA THR A 48 -9.81 -4.95 20.43
C THR A 48 -10.48 -4.36 21.67
N ILE A 49 -11.20 -5.20 22.39
CA ILE A 49 -11.90 -4.83 23.63
C ILE A 49 -11.45 -5.76 24.75
N TYR A 50 -11.08 -5.21 25.88
CA TYR A 50 -10.75 -5.95 27.08
C TYR A 50 -11.97 -6.06 27.99
N VAL A 51 -12.18 -7.24 28.56
CA VAL A 51 -13.19 -7.48 29.58
C VAL A 51 -12.49 -7.89 30.85
N TYR A 52 -12.60 -7.06 31.87
CA TYR A 52 -12.09 -7.40 33.20
C TYR A 52 -13.23 -7.65 34.16
N HIS A 53 -13.03 -8.60 35.06
CA HIS A 53 -14.07 -9.08 35.96
C HIS A 53 -13.42 -9.72 37.21
N ALA A 54 -14.23 -10.27 38.11
CA ALA A 54 -13.77 -10.75 39.42
C ALA A 54 -12.81 -11.96 39.35
N PHE A 55 -12.67 -12.60 38.19
CA PHE A 55 -11.86 -13.81 38.00
C PHE A 55 -10.68 -13.61 37.04
N GLY A 56 -10.52 -12.41 36.45
CA GLY A 56 -9.47 -12.18 35.48
C GLY A 56 -9.75 -11.08 34.46
N VAL A 57 -8.93 -11.10 33.40
CA VAL A 57 -9.03 -10.22 32.24
C VAL A 57 -8.98 -11.06 30.96
N HIS A 58 -9.90 -10.78 30.05
CA HIS A 58 -9.97 -11.38 28.72
C HIS A 58 -9.83 -10.29 27.64
N ALA A 59 -9.17 -10.60 26.54
CA ALA A 59 -9.17 -9.79 25.32
C ALA A 59 -10.17 -10.38 24.33
N LEU A 60 -11.02 -9.53 23.77
CA LEU A 60 -11.92 -9.82 22.67
C LEU A 60 -11.33 -9.17 21.42
N GLN A 61 -10.96 -9.99 20.45
CA GLN A 61 -10.48 -9.51 19.15
C GLN A 61 -11.62 -9.63 18.14
N LEU A 62 -12.12 -8.48 17.69
CA LEU A 62 -13.20 -8.36 16.71
C LEU A 62 -12.66 -8.19 15.28
N GLY A 63 -11.36 -7.99 15.09
CA GLY A 63 -10.77 -7.63 13.80
C GLY A 63 -11.14 -8.57 12.66
N THR A 64 -11.08 -9.89 12.87
CA THR A 64 -11.44 -10.89 11.85
C THR A 64 -12.93 -10.85 11.49
N LEU A 65 -13.78 -10.65 12.50
CA LEU A 65 -15.23 -10.55 12.33
C LEU A 65 -15.60 -9.28 11.56
N LEU A 66 -15.06 -8.13 11.98
CA LEU A 66 -15.29 -6.84 11.32
C LEU A 66 -14.77 -6.84 9.89
N GLN A 67 -13.62 -7.48 9.63
CA GLN A 67 -13.07 -7.62 8.29
C GLN A 67 -13.97 -8.47 7.39
N ASN A 68 -14.45 -9.61 7.87
CA ASN A 68 -15.35 -10.48 7.11
C ASN A 68 -16.70 -9.78 6.83
N LEU A 69 -17.23 -9.04 7.79
CA LEU A 69 -18.43 -8.22 7.61
C LEU A 69 -18.21 -7.10 6.59
N ALA A 70 -17.07 -6.41 6.65
CA ALA A 70 -16.74 -5.36 5.70
C ALA A 70 -16.59 -5.90 4.26
N ILE A 71 -16.07 -7.12 4.09
CA ILE A 71 -16.01 -7.80 2.80
C ILE A 71 -17.41 -8.16 2.32
N ALA A 72 -18.22 -8.80 3.17
CA ALA A 72 -19.58 -9.20 2.84
C ALA A 72 -20.46 -8.00 2.43
N LEU A 73 -20.34 -6.87 3.14
CA LEU A 73 -21.06 -5.63 2.81
C LEU A 73 -20.59 -4.99 1.50
N ARG A 74 -19.34 -5.22 1.06
CA ARG A 74 -18.84 -4.71 -0.22
C ARG A 74 -19.30 -5.58 -1.39
N ASP A 75 -19.34 -6.89 -1.21
CA ASP A 75 -19.75 -7.84 -2.25
C ASP A 75 -21.25 -7.70 -2.58
N ASP A 76 -22.09 -7.41 -1.58
CA ASP A 76 -23.53 -7.13 -1.77
C ASP A 76 -23.83 -5.91 -2.63
N ILE A 77 -22.93 -4.93 -2.69
CA ILE A 77 -23.09 -3.74 -3.56
C ILE A 77 -22.88 -4.13 -5.04
N SER A 78 -22.19 -5.25 -5.29
CA SER A 78 -21.81 -5.69 -6.64
C SER A 78 -22.69 -6.80 -7.22
N ASN A 79 -23.44 -7.55 -6.39
CA ASN A 79 -24.31 -8.65 -6.81
C ASN A 79 -25.73 -8.51 -6.23
N ASP A 80 -26.75 -8.61 -7.08
CA ASP A 80 -28.20 -8.46 -6.75
C ASP A 80 -28.80 -9.62 -5.90
N GLY A 81 -28.05 -10.24 -4.98
CA GLY A 81 -28.50 -11.46 -4.29
C GLY A 81 -28.23 -11.50 -2.78
N ASN A 82 -29.30 -11.43 -1.97
CA ASN A 82 -29.27 -11.67 -0.51
C ASN A 82 -28.61 -13.01 -0.11
N GLU A 83 -28.47 -13.96 -1.04
CA GLU A 83 -27.83 -15.26 -0.83
C GLU A 83 -26.30 -15.18 -0.61
N SER A 84 -25.61 -14.17 -1.17
CA SER A 84 -24.16 -14.00 -0.94
C SER A 84 -23.87 -13.50 0.46
N LEU A 85 -24.70 -12.59 0.98
CA LEU A 85 -24.55 -12.05 2.33
C LEU A 85 -24.70 -13.15 3.39
N SER A 86 -25.76 -13.96 3.29
CA SER A 86 -26.01 -15.05 4.24
C SER A 86 -24.89 -16.09 4.22
N ALA A 87 -24.40 -16.46 3.03
CA ALA A 87 -23.31 -17.41 2.91
C ALA A 87 -21.96 -16.86 3.43
N SER A 88 -21.71 -15.56 3.28
CA SER A 88 -20.53 -14.88 3.80
C SER A 88 -20.60 -14.66 5.32
N LEU A 89 -21.78 -14.37 5.86
CA LEU A 89 -22.04 -14.29 7.30
C LEU A 89 -21.84 -15.66 7.98
N GLU A 90 -22.37 -16.74 7.40
CA GLU A 90 -22.18 -18.11 7.94
C GLU A 90 -20.72 -18.58 7.91
N LYS A 91 -19.93 -18.08 6.95
CA LYS A 91 -18.49 -18.38 6.84
C LYS A 91 -17.61 -17.47 7.69
N SER A 92 -18.13 -16.34 8.16
CA SER A 92 -17.36 -15.39 8.95
C SER A 92 -17.05 -16.00 10.33
N GLY A 93 -15.77 -16.03 10.69
CA GLY A 93 -15.35 -16.47 12.03
C GLY A 93 -15.88 -15.53 13.11
N GLY A 94 -16.27 -16.08 14.25
CA GLY A 94 -16.70 -15.31 15.43
C GLY A 94 -15.57 -14.52 16.10
N THR A 95 -15.90 -13.79 17.16
CA THR A 95 -14.90 -13.09 17.97
C THR A 95 -13.89 -14.06 18.60
N VAL A 96 -12.62 -13.68 18.58
CA VAL A 96 -11.57 -14.48 19.22
C VAL A 96 -11.41 -14.01 20.66
N VAL A 97 -11.79 -14.87 21.61
CA VAL A 97 -11.65 -14.64 23.05
C VAL A 97 -10.32 -15.17 23.55
N ARG A 98 -9.52 -14.34 24.20
CA ARG A 98 -8.23 -14.71 24.76
C ARG A 98 -8.14 -14.38 26.26
N PRO A 99 -7.95 -15.37 27.15
CA PRO A 99 -7.65 -15.08 28.55
C PRO A 99 -6.25 -14.50 28.67
N ILE A 100 -6.14 -13.33 29.31
CA ILE A 100 -4.86 -12.65 29.57
C ILE A 100 -4.35 -13.00 30.96
N LEU A 101 -5.25 -12.92 31.95
CA LEU A 101 -4.93 -13.16 33.35
C LEU A 101 -6.09 -13.90 34.00
N SER A 102 -5.79 -14.95 34.76
CA SER A 102 -6.73 -15.60 35.67
C SER A 102 -6.32 -15.30 37.12
N THR A 103 -7.24 -14.78 37.92
CA THR A 103 -7.01 -14.46 39.34
C THR A 103 -7.66 -15.44 40.30
N PHE A 104 -8.29 -16.49 39.77
CA PHE A 104 -8.92 -17.54 40.57
C PHE A 104 -7.87 -18.46 41.20
N SER A 105 -7.87 -18.54 42.52
CA SER A 105 -7.06 -19.50 43.27
C SER A 105 -7.87 -20.74 43.58
N VAL A 106 -7.45 -21.87 43.01
CA VAL A 106 -8.09 -23.17 43.27
C VAL A 106 -7.90 -23.59 44.73
N GLU A 107 -6.71 -23.37 45.29
CA GLU A 107 -6.37 -23.75 46.68
C GLU A 107 -7.20 -22.99 47.71
N ARG A 108 -7.33 -21.68 47.52
CA ARG A 108 -8.09 -20.81 48.43
C ARG A 108 -9.57 -20.77 48.10
N LYS A 109 -9.98 -21.36 46.97
CA LYS A 109 -11.34 -21.30 46.40
C LYS A 109 -11.90 -19.88 46.37
N CYS A 110 -11.04 -18.92 46.15
CA CYS A 110 -11.39 -17.51 46.07
C CYS A 110 -10.67 -16.87 44.90
N SER A 111 -11.28 -15.87 44.30
CA SER A 111 -10.61 -15.01 43.34
C SER A 111 -10.19 -13.71 44.01
N ASN A 112 -9.07 -13.16 43.57
CA ASN A 112 -8.74 -11.77 43.85
C ASN A 112 -9.35 -10.92 42.72
N PRO A 113 -10.49 -10.25 42.93
CA PRO A 113 -11.15 -9.50 41.87
C PRO A 113 -10.24 -8.43 41.28
N VAL A 114 -10.34 -8.25 39.96
CA VAL A 114 -9.67 -7.16 39.26
C VAL A 114 -10.44 -5.88 39.56
N VAL A 115 -9.76 -4.91 40.16
CA VAL A 115 -10.34 -3.63 40.57
C VAL A 115 -10.26 -2.61 39.44
N ALA A 116 -9.14 -2.58 38.73
CA ALA A 116 -8.92 -1.62 37.66
C ALA A 116 -8.00 -2.20 36.59
N VAL A 117 -8.26 -1.81 35.35
CA VAL A 117 -7.39 -2.06 34.20
C VAL A 117 -7.16 -0.74 33.49
N ALA A 118 -5.91 -0.45 33.13
CA ALA A 118 -5.54 0.75 32.40
C ALA A 118 -4.53 0.42 31.30
N ILE A 119 -4.67 1.08 30.16
CA ILE A 119 -3.74 1.02 29.03
C ILE A 119 -3.33 2.46 28.75
N PRO A 120 -2.09 2.88 29.09
CA PRO A 120 -1.63 4.22 28.79
C PRO A 120 -1.49 4.38 27.28
N ASN A 121 -1.98 5.51 26.79
CA ASN A 121 -1.78 5.96 25.41
C ASN A 121 -0.88 7.21 25.45
N ASP A 122 0.39 7.01 25.76
CA ASP A 122 1.41 8.06 25.78
C ASP A 122 2.63 7.58 25.00
N VAL A 123 3.22 8.48 24.22
CA VAL A 123 4.46 8.25 23.45
C VAL A 123 5.63 7.91 24.38
N TYR A 124 5.61 8.39 25.63
CA TYR A 124 6.67 8.12 26.61
C TYR A 124 6.49 6.82 27.39
N LEU A 125 5.32 6.19 27.32
CA LEU A 125 5.01 4.96 28.04
C LEU A 125 4.91 3.78 27.08
N THR A 126 5.36 2.62 27.52
CA THR A 126 5.24 1.40 26.70
C THR A 126 3.78 0.99 26.62
N TYR A 127 3.33 0.67 25.40
CA TYR A 127 2.02 0.08 25.15
C TYR A 127 1.90 -1.26 25.89
N SER A 128 1.22 -1.22 27.03
CA SER A 128 1.14 -2.32 27.99
C SER A 128 -0.14 -2.20 28.79
N ILE A 129 -0.69 -3.35 29.20
CA ILE A 129 -1.88 -3.41 30.03
C ILE A 129 -1.48 -3.53 31.50
N PHE A 130 -2.00 -2.61 32.32
CA PHE A 130 -1.83 -2.59 33.77
C PHE A 130 -3.09 -3.13 34.41
N ILE A 131 -2.97 -4.22 35.17
CA ILE A 131 -4.10 -4.87 35.83
C ILE A 131 -3.87 -4.81 37.34
N LEU A 132 -4.76 -4.13 38.05
CA LEU A 132 -4.75 -4.01 39.51
C LEU A 132 -5.78 -4.97 40.11
N THR A 133 -5.32 -5.85 41.00
CA THR A 133 -6.18 -6.77 41.76
C THR A 133 -6.53 -6.21 43.13
N SER A 134 -7.57 -6.75 43.78
CA SER A 134 -7.99 -6.37 45.14
C SER A 134 -6.93 -6.58 46.21
N ALA A 135 -5.96 -7.47 45.96
CA ALA A 135 -4.79 -7.66 46.80
C ALA A 135 -3.72 -6.57 46.63
N MET A 136 -4.04 -5.46 45.94
CA MET A 136 -3.12 -4.38 45.57
C MET A 136 -1.88 -4.85 44.79
N ARG A 137 -2.02 -5.95 44.04
CA ARG A 137 -0.97 -6.44 43.14
C ARG A 137 -1.24 -5.94 41.73
N ILE A 138 -0.21 -5.34 41.14
CA ILE A 138 -0.22 -4.88 39.75
C ILE A 138 0.51 -5.91 38.90
N THR A 139 -0.16 -6.42 37.88
CA THR A 139 0.47 -7.23 36.82
C THR A 139 0.52 -6.41 35.55
N THR A 140 1.72 -6.31 34.98
CA THR A 140 1.98 -5.56 33.75
C THR A 140 2.31 -6.52 32.62
N LEU A 141 1.64 -6.36 31.48
CA LEU A 141 1.86 -7.19 30.30
C LEU A 141 2.07 -6.29 29.08
N PRO A 142 3.22 -6.39 28.38
CA PRO A 142 3.44 -5.61 27.16
C PRO A 142 2.49 -6.09 26.06
N LEU A 143 1.88 -5.14 25.36
CA LEU A 143 1.01 -5.41 24.22
C LEU A 143 1.79 -5.22 22.91
N THR A 144 1.41 -5.94 21.87
CA THR A 144 2.08 -5.89 20.56
C THR A 144 1.37 -4.92 19.64
N LEU A 145 2.10 -3.91 19.14
CA LEU A 145 1.60 -3.03 18.09
C LEU A 145 1.50 -3.82 16.78
N GLN A 146 0.28 -3.98 16.26
CA GLN A 146 0.10 -4.54 14.92
C GLN A 146 0.32 -3.43 13.89
N SER A 147 1.22 -3.66 12.94
CA SER A 147 1.41 -2.72 11.82
C SER A 147 0.22 -2.83 10.87
N GLU A 148 -0.31 -1.68 10.43
CA GLU A 148 -1.38 -1.56 9.44
C GLU A 148 -1.13 -2.39 8.16
N LEU A 149 0.14 -2.67 7.84
CA LEU A 149 0.55 -3.51 6.72
C LEU A 149 0.10 -4.98 6.84
N GLN A 150 0.00 -5.53 8.06
CA GLN A 150 -0.50 -6.91 8.26
C GLN A 150 -2.00 -7.01 7.99
N HIS A 151 -2.75 -5.93 8.23
CA HIS A 151 -4.16 -5.83 7.87
C HIS A 151 -4.35 -5.86 6.34
N ILE A 152 -3.46 -5.21 5.58
CA ILE A 152 -3.48 -5.18 4.12
C ILE A 152 -3.08 -6.54 3.51
N GLU A 153 -2.13 -7.26 4.11
CA GLU A 153 -1.78 -8.62 3.68
C GLU A 153 -2.92 -9.62 3.89
N ASN A 154 -3.66 -9.52 5.00
CA ASN A 154 -4.87 -10.34 5.20
C ASN A 154 -6.02 -9.95 4.26
N LEU A 155 -6.16 -8.66 3.93
CA LEU A 155 -7.10 -8.18 2.90
C LEU A 155 -6.76 -8.76 1.52
N SER A 156 -5.49 -8.81 1.15
CA SER A 156 -5.04 -9.34 -0.15
C SER A 156 -5.03 -10.87 -0.21
N ALA A 157 -4.71 -11.57 0.89
CA ALA A 157 -4.73 -13.04 0.93
C ALA A 157 -6.15 -13.63 0.78
N SER A 158 -7.18 -12.90 1.21
CA SER A 158 -8.59 -13.30 1.00
C SER A 158 -9.06 -12.99 -0.44
N VAL A 159 -8.64 -11.86 -1.01
CA VAL A 159 -9.03 -11.41 -2.37
C VAL A 159 -8.38 -12.25 -3.50
N ILE A 160 -7.26 -12.94 -3.24
CA ILE A 160 -6.55 -13.74 -4.27
C ILE A 160 -7.24 -15.09 -4.59
N ARG A 161 -8.35 -15.45 -3.93
CA ARG A 161 -9.05 -16.71 -4.22
C ARG A 161 -10.04 -16.65 -5.38
N ASP A 162 -10.32 -15.48 -5.95
CA ASP A 162 -11.18 -15.35 -7.13
C ASP A 162 -10.38 -15.22 -8.43
N PRO A 163 -10.39 -16.22 -9.33
CA PRO A 163 -9.64 -16.18 -10.59
C PRO A 163 -10.25 -15.24 -11.65
N VAL A 164 -11.27 -14.46 -11.29
CA VAL A 164 -12.10 -13.70 -12.25
C VAL A 164 -11.70 -12.21 -12.32
N LEU A 165 -11.25 -11.60 -11.22
CA LEU A 165 -10.92 -10.15 -11.21
C LEU A 165 -9.50 -9.78 -11.61
N ALA A 166 -8.57 -10.75 -11.69
CA ALA A 166 -7.18 -10.51 -12.11
C ALA A 166 -7.02 -10.11 -13.60
N LYS A 167 -8.11 -10.07 -14.38
CA LYS A 167 -8.08 -9.74 -15.83
C LYS A 167 -8.30 -8.27 -16.19
N SER A 168 -8.46 -7.36 -15.22
CA SER A 168 -8.87 -5.98 -15.49
C SER A 168 -7.79 -4.90 -15.27
N GLN A 169 -6.52 -5.29 -15.15
CA GLN A 169 -5.42 -4.34 -15.29
C GLN A 169 -4.75 -4.54 -16.64
N ILE A 170 -4.79 -3.48 -17.44
CA ILE A 170 -4.10 -3.35 -18.73
C ILE A 170 -2.59 -3.29 -18.45
N ALA A 171 -2.02 -4.41 -18.02
CA ALA A 171 -0.63 -4.73 -18.29
C ALA A 171 -0.65 -5.42 -19.65
N LEU A 172 -0.17 -4.73 -20.68
CA LEU A 172 0.24 -5.41 -21.91
C LEU A 172 1.10 -6.60 -21.48
N PRO A 173 0.73 -7.85 -21.82
CA PRO A 173 1.60 -8.97 -21.54
C PRO A 173 2.85 -8.74 -22.38
N LEU A 174 3.95 -8.34 -21.75
CA LEU A 174 5.25 -8.58 -22.37
C LEU A 174 5.30 -10.10 -22.62
N PRO A 175 5.63 -10.54 -23.84
CA PRO A 175 5.77 -11.96 -24.10
C PRO A 175 6.72 -12.53 -23.07
N GLU A 176 6.30 -13.58 -22.38
CA GLU A 176 7.13 -14.35 -21.46
C GLU A 176 8.42 -14.70 -22.21
N ALA A 177 9.47 -13.89 -21.98
CA ALA A 177 10.77 -14.20 -22.50
C ALA A 177 11.15 -15.52 -21.83
N ALA A 178 11.33 -16.57 -22.64
CA ALA A 178 11.82 -17.88 -22.25
C ALA A 178 13.30 -17.84 -21.78
N GLY A 179 13.64 -16.82 -20.99
CA GLY A 179 14.92 -16.62 -20.34
C GLY A 179 14.77 -16.75 -18.82
N PRO A 180 15.89 -16.94 -18.10
CA PRO A 180 15.87 -16.92 -16.64
C PRO A 180 15.27 -15.60 -16.14
N PRO A 181 14.53 -15.62 -15.01
CA PRO A 181 13.90 -14.42 -14.47
C PRO A 181 14.95 -13.33 -14.28
N GLY A 182 14.63 -12.09 -14.69
CA GLY A 182 15.57 -10.97 -14.66
C GLY A 182 16.16 -10.68 -13.27
N TYR A 183 15.51 -11.17 -12.22
CA TYR A 183 16.03 -11.20 -10.86
C TYR A 183 15.68 -12.53 -10.17
N ILE A 184 16.69 -13.26 -9.72
CA ILE A 184 16.53 -14.54 -9.01
C ILE A 184 16.65 -14.26 -7.52
N THR A 185 15.55 -14.28 -6.75
CA THR A 185 15.54 -14.01 -5.30
C THR A 185 16.35 -15.05 -4.50
N LEU A 186 17.04 -14.63 -3.43
CA LEU A 186 17.58 -15.61 -2.45
C LEU A 186 16.48 -16.26 -1.61
N LEU A 187 15.33 -15.61 -1.50
CA LEU A 187 14.17 -16.12 -0.79
C LEU A 187 13.39 -17.05 -1.72
N SER A 188 13.44 -18.36 -1.45
CA SER A 188 12.69 -19.39 -2.19
C SER A 188 11.21 -19.38 -1.84
N ASP A 189 10.90 -19.36 -0.54
CA ASP A 189 9.55 -19.56 -0.02
C ASP A 189 9.04 -18.33 0.73
N PRO A 190 7.73 -18.04 0.75
CA PRO A 190 7.13 -17.03 1.62
C PRO A 190 7.41 -17.31 3.11
N PHE A 191 7.48 -16.25 3.92
CA PHE A 191 7.69 -16.44 5.35
C PHE A 191 6.39 -16.92 6.03
N VAL A 192 6.42 -18.12 6.59
CA VAL A 192 5.38 -18.63 7.47
C VAL A 192 5.95 -18.69 8.89
N PRO A 193 5.40 -17.95 9.87
CA PRO A 193 5.88 -18.01 11.23
C PRO A 193 5.74 -19.43 11.79
N PRO A 194 6.75 -19.95 12.53
CA PRO A 194 6.70 -21.28 13.13
C PRO A 194 5.43 -21.48 13.97
N SER A 195 4.87 -22.69 13.93
CA SER A 195 3.58 -23.06 14.55
C SER A 195 3.49 -22.84 16.06
N ILE A 196 4.62 -22.71 16.75
CA ILE A 196 4.66 -22.37 18.19
C ILE A 196 4.44 -20.87 18.39
N LEU A 197 4.96 -20.04 17.49
CA LEU A 197 4.86 -18.57 17.54
C LEU A 197 3.58 -18.05 16.89
N SER A 198 3.00 -18.79 15.94
CA SER A 198 1.75 -18.42 15.25
C SER A 198 0.48 -18.79 16.01
N ARG A 199 0.58 -19.34 17.23
CA ARG A 199 -0.58 -19.59 18.12
C ARG A 199 -1.12 -18.27 18.64
N ALA A 200 -1.93 -17.59 17.83
CA ALA A 200 -2.66 -16.39 18.22
C ALA A 200 -3.67 -16.66 19.36
N SER A 201 -4.17 -17.90 19.49
CA SER A 201 -5.22 -18.29 20.43
C SER A 201 -4.74 -18.70 21.83
N SER A 202 -3.47 -19.03 22.01
CA SER A 202 -2.90 -19.37 23.31
C SER A 202 -1.44 -18.93 23.31
N GLY A 203 -1.19 -17.78 23.92
CA GLY A 203 0.16 -17.24 24.07
C GLY A 203 1.06 -18.24 24.81
N LEU A 204 2.37 -18.10 24.67
CA LEU A 204 3.30 -18.87 25.48
C LEU A 204 3.32 -18.32 26.92
N PRO A 205 3.27 -19.19 27.94
CA PRO A 205 3.11 -20.65 27.87
C PRO A 205 1.66 -21.08 27.62
N THR A 206 1.49 -22.24 26.95
CA THR A 206 0.20 -22.86 26.58
C THR A 206 -0.78 -23.06 27.76
N ASN A 207 -0.27 -23.01 29.00
CA ASN A 207 -1.03 -23.20 30.23
C ASN A 207 -0.99 -21.92 31.07
N PRO A 208 -1.94 -20.98 30.92
CA PRO A 208 -2.16 -19.94 31.92
C PRO A 208 -2.81 -20.49 33.21
N ILE A 209 -2.86 -21.81 33.38
CA ILE A 209 -3.57 -22.53 34.43
C ILE A 209 -2.57 -23.33 35.26
N LEU A 210 -2.79 -23.36 36.58
CA LEU A 210 -2.07 -24.21 37.51
C LEU A 210 -2.16 -25.68 37.07
N ALA A 211 -1.02 -26.30 36.76
CA ALA A 211 -0.96 -27.71 36.39
C ALA A 211 -1.12 -28.58 37.64
N LEU A 212 -2.34 -29.04 37.92
CA LEU A 212 -2.62 -30.06 38.92
C LEU A 212 -2.84 -31.42 38.24
N PRO A 213 -2.40 -32.53 38.85
CA PRO A 213 -2.66 -33.86 38.31
C PRO A 213 -4.17 -34.14 38.30
N PRO A 214 -4.72 -34.76 37.23
CA PRO A 214 -6.16 -35.03 37.10
C PRO A 214 -6.72 -35.98 38.17
N SER A 215 -5.84 -36.68 38.90
CA SER A 215 -6.18 -37.65 39.95
C SER A 215 -6.36 -37.02 41.34
N GLN A 216 -5.82 -35.82 41.58
CA GLN A 216 -6.00 -35.12 42.85
C GLN A 216 -7.08 -34.05 42.71
N ALA A 217 -8.24 -34.31 43.32
CA ALA A 217 -9.23 -33.29 43.57
C ALA A 217 -8.59 -32.12 44.37
N PRO A 218 -8.96 -30.86 44.09
CA PRO A 218 -8.33 -29.66 44.66
C PRO A 218 -8.50 -29.48 46.18
N ASN A 219 -9.16 -30.43 46.85
CA ASN A 219 -9.49 -30.38 48.28
C ASN A 219 -8.66 -31.34 49.15
N LYS A 220 -7.74 -32.10 48.55
CA LYS A 220 -6.78 -32.90 49.32
C LYS A 220 -5.50 -32.10 49.43
N GLU A 221 -5.02 -31.90 50.66
CA GLU A 221 -3.67 -31.39 50.92
C GLU A 221 -2.69 -32.05 49.95
N PHE A 222 -1.76 -31.27 49.41
CA PHE A 222 -0.74 -31.75 48.48
C PHE A 222 0.04 -32.89 49.14
N GLN A 223 -0.39 -34.11 48.91
CA GLN A 223 0.29 -35.31 49.37
C GLN A 223 1.29 -35.67 48.29
N LEU A 224 2.56 -35.71 48.70
CA LEU A 224 3.71 -36.05 47.85
C LEU A 224 3.64 -37.54 47.52
N THR A 225 2.70 -37.92 46.65
CA THR A 225 2.55 -39.28 46.17
C THR A 225 3.47 -39.49 44.96
N PRO A 226 3.91 -40.72 44.69
CA PRO A 226 4.71 -41.02 43.50
C PRO A 226 4.04 -40.57 42.19
N ASP A 227 2.70 -40.54 42.14
CA ASP A 227 1.95 -40.05 40.98
C ASP A 227 2.03 -38.53 40.80
N THR A 228 2.05 -37.76 41.88
CA THR A 228 2.30 -36.31 41.80
C THR A 228 3.70 -36.00 41.28
N LEU A 229 4.72 -36.72 41.76
CA LEU A 229 6.09 -36.55 41.28
C LEU A 229 6.24 -36.95 39.80
N ARG A 230 5.56 -38.02 39.36
CA ARG A 230 5.49 -38.39 37.93
C ARG A 230 4.80 -37.32 37.10
N PHE A 231 3.72 -36.74 37.60
CA PHE A 231 3.03 -35.65 36.92
C PHE A 231 3.90 -34.40 36.82
N PHE A 232 4.61 -34.01 37.89
CA PHE A 232 5.56 -32.90 37.85
C PHE A 232 6.70 -33.18 36.87
N ALA A 233 7.29 -34.38 36.90
CA ALA A 233 8.32 -34.77 35.93
C ALA A 233 7.81 -34.63 34.49
N SER A 234 6.60 -35.14 34.20
CA SER A 234 5.97 -35.01 32.87
C SER A 234 5.66 -33.56 32.48
N THR A 235 5.34 -32.70 33.45
CA THR A 235 5.03 -31.29 33.21
C THR A 235 6.29 -30.48 32.97
N VAL A 236 7.36 -30.75 33.73
CA VAL A 236 8.69 -30.18 33.51
C VAL A 236 9.26 -30.64 32.16
N GLU A 237 9.06 -31.91 31.80
CA GLU A 237 9.43 -32.43 30.48
C GLU A 237 8.69 -31.68 29.35
N LYS A 238 7.38 -31.46 29.50
CA LYS A 238 6.59 -30.64 28.55
C LYS A 238 7.09 -29.21 28.47
N PHE A 239 7.45 -28.57 29.59
CA PHE A 239 8.02 -27.22 29.59
C PHE A 239 9.39 -27.19 28.92
N ASN A 240 10.26 -28.16 29.19
CA ASN A 240 11.55 -28.27 28.53
C ASN A 240 11.38 -28.48 27.01
N GLY A 241 10.40 -29.30 26.60
CA GLY A 241 10.03 -29.46 25.20
C GLY A 241 9.57 -28.13 24.57
N GLN A 242 8.66 -27.40 25.23
CA GLN A 242 8.21 -26.08 24.77
C GLN A 242 9.34 -25.05 24.68
N ILE A 243 10.24 -25.00 25.67
CA ILE A 243 11.41 -24.13 25.64
C ILE A 243 12.31 -24.49 24.46
N HIS A 244 12.57 -25.78 24.26
CA HIS A 244 13.38 -26.25 23.14
C HIS A 244 12.75 -25.88 21.79
N ASP A 245 11.46 -26.12 21.64
CA ASP A 245 10.66 -25.76 20.46
C ASP A 245 10.73 -24.24 20.16
N VAL A 246 10.63 -23.40 21.20
CA VAL A 246 10.80 -21.94 21.07
C VAL A 246 12.21 -21.59 20.63
N THR A 247 13.24 -22.22 21.18
CA THR A 247 14.62 -21.95 20.76
C THR A 247 14.87 -22.33 19.31
N ILE A 248 14.28 -23.43 18.83
CA ILE A 248 14.34 -23.82 17.42
C ILE A 248 13.60 -22.81 16.55
N ALA A 249 12.37 -22.44 16.93
CA ALA A 249 11.58 -21.45 16.21
C ALA A 249 12.29 -20.10 16.13
N TYR A 250 12.92 -19.65 17.21
CA TYR A 250 13.73 -18.44 17.26
C TYR A 250 14.90 -18.52 16.28
N ARG A 251 15.69 -19.61 16.31
CA ARG A 251 16.81 -19.80 15.38
C ARG A 251 16.36 -19.80 13.92
N ALA A 252 15.24 -20.43 13.61
CA ALA A 252 14.69 -20.44 12.26
C ALA A 252 14.30 -19.01 11.80
N CYS A 253 13.66 -18.23 12.68
CA CYS A 253 13.32 -16.84 12.40
C CYS A 253 14.57 -15.95 12.25
N ASP A 254 15.59 -16.15 13.08
CA ASP A 254 16.85 -15.40 13.04
C ASP A 254 17.63 -15.67 11.74
N LEU A 255 17.76 -16.94 11.33
CA LEU A 255 18.36 -17.31 10.06
C LEU A 255 17.60 -16.68 8.88
N ARG A 256 16.27 -16.67 8.94
CA ARG A 256 15.45 -16.05 7.92
C ARG A 256 15.62 -14.53 7.89
N ALA A 257 15.71 -13.88 9.04
CA ALA A 257 15.97 -12.44 9.14
C ALA A 257 17.33 -12.07 8.54
N ILE A 258 18.36 -12.90 8.79
CA ILE A 258 19.69 -12.74 8.17
C ILE A 258 19.59 -12.86 6.64
N LEU A 259 18.87 -13.85 6.12
CA LEU A 259 18.64 -14.02 4.67
C LEU A 259 17.91 -12.81 4.06
N GLN A 260 16.87 -12.32 4.72
CA GLN A 260 16.13 -11.14 4.27
C GLN A 260 17.01 -9.88 4.25
N LYS A 261 17.88 -9.72 5.26
CA LYS A 261 18.85 -8.61 5.29
C LYS A 261 19.84 -8.70 4.13
N GLN A 262 20.35 -9.89 3.83
CA GLN A 262 21.25 -10.10 2.70
C GLN A 262 20.54 -9.82 1.37
N GLU A 263 19.31 -10.29 1.23
CA GLU A 263 18.51 -10.03 0.03
C GLU A 263 18.22 -8.54 -0.16
N SER A 264 17.90 -7.81 0.91
CA SER A 264 17.70 -6.36 0.85
C SER A 264 18.96 -5.63 0.34
N ILE A 265 20.14 -6.01 0.82
CA ILE A 265 21.40 -5.44 0.35
C ILE A 265 21.60 -5.72 -1.15
N ARG A 266 21.30 -6.96 -1.59
CA ARG A 266 21.41 -7.35 -2.99
C ARG A 266 20.41 -6.61 -3.89
N GLN A 267 19.18 -6.41 -3.42
CA GLN A 267 18.17 -5.61 -4.11
C GLN A 267 18.64 -4.17 -4.27
N GLN A 268 19.17 -3.55 -3.21
CA GLN A 268 19.72 -2.20 -3.28
C GLN A 268 20.87 -2.09 -4.29
N GLN A 269 21.77 -3.09 -4.34
CA GLN A 269 22.84 -3.14 -5.34
C GLN A 269 22.29 -3.24 -6.75
N LYS A 270 21.30 -4.10 -7.01
CA LYS A 270 20.65 -4.19 -8.32
C LYS A 270 19.91 -2.93 -8.71
N CYS A 271 19.25 -2.25 -7.78
CA CYS A 271 18.64 -0.96 -8.06
C CYS A 271 19.69 0.08 -8.47
N LYS A 272 20.87 0.10 -7.84
CA LYS A 272 21.98 0.97 -8.25
C LYS A 272 22.47 0.64 -9.65
N GLU A 273 22.71 -0.63 -9.96
CA GLU A 273 23.10 -1.06 -11.32
C GLU A 273 22.04 -0.64 -12.37
N MET A 274 20.76 -0.81 -12.07
CA MET A 274 19.67 -0.39 -12.96
C MET A 274 19.64 1.12 -13.16
N LEU A 275 19.88 1.91 -12.11
CA LEU A 275 19.97 3.36 -12.20
C LEU A 275 21.15 3.79 -13.08
N GLU A 276 22.32 3.17 -12.92
CA GLU A 276 23.49 3.42 -13.77
C GLU A 276 23.20 3.07 -15.24
N GLN A 277 22.49 1.97 -15.50
CA GLN A 277 22.05 1.61 -16.84
C GLN A 277 21.06 2.63 -17.42
N ILE A 278 20.10 3.10 -16.63
CA ILE A 278 19.15 4.15 -17.04
C ILE A 278 19.90 5.45 -17.37
N GLU A 279 20.87 5.85 -16.55
CA GLU A 279 21.70 7.03 -16.79
C GLU A 279 22.52 6.88 -18.08
N TYR A 280 23.12 5.70 -18.31
CA TYR A 280 23.84 5.42 -19.55
C TYR A 280 22.93 5.49 -20.80
N LEU A 281 21.72 4.93 -20.70
CA LEU A 281 20.74 4.95 -21.78
C LEU A 281 20.21 6.36 -22.05
N ARG A 282 19.96 7.16 -21.00
CA ARG A 282 19.45 8.53 -21.08
C ARG A 282 20.50 9.54 -21.52
N GLY A 283 21.75 9.36 -21.13
CA GLY A 283 22.85 10.25 -21.51
C GLY A 283 23.43 9.85 -22.86
N LYS A 284 24.55 9.13 -22.79
CA LYS A 284 25.42 8.85 -23.94
C LYS A 284 24.71 8.16 -25.10
N ARG A 285 23.85 7.16 -24.84
CA ARG A 285 23.15 6.45 -25.92
C ARG A 285 22.09 7.33 -26.60
N GLN A 286 21.35 8.12 -25.82
CA GLN A 286 20.32 9.00 -26.37
C GLN A 286 20.95 10.11 -27.23
N GLU A 287 22.05 10.70 -26.79
CA GLU A 287 22.81 11.71 -27.54
C GLU A 287 23.32 11.15 -28.86
N LEU A 288 24.01 10.01 -28.84
CA LEU A 288 24.49 9.34 -30.06
C LEU A 288 23.34 8.99 -31.02
N THR A 289 22.19 8.60 -30.48
CA THR A 289 21.01 8.29 -31.31
C THR A 289 20.42 9.55 -31.92
N ARG A 290 20.36 10.66 -31.17
CA ARG A 290 19.91 11.96 -31.67
C ARG A 290 20.83 12.48 -32.78
N GLU A 291 22.14 12.38 -32.61
CA GLU A 291 23.12 12.76 -33.64
C GLU A 291 22.95 11.93 -34.92
N LYS A 292 22.80 10.60 -34.79
CA LYS A 292 22.53 9.72 -35.94
C LYS A 292 21.23 10.11 -36.66
N ILE A 293 20.17 10.41 -35.92
CA ILE A 293 18.89 10.84 -36.49
C ILE A 293 19.05 12.19 -37.21
N ALA A 294 19.77 13.14 -36.62
CA ALA A 294 20.05 14.43 -37.26
C ALA A 294 20.81 14.25 -38.59
N ASN A 295 21.84 13.41 -38.61
CA ASN A 295 22.61 13.10 -39.82
C ASN A 295 21.73 12.42 -40.89
N VAL A 296 20.84 11.50 -40.49
CA VAL A 296 19.89 10.87 -41.41
C VAL A 296 18.91 11.91 -41.98
N GLN A 297 18.42 12.85 -41.16
CA GLN A 297 17.54 13.92 -41.62
C GLN A 297 18.25 14.87 -42.59
N GLU A 298 19.51 15.24 -42.34
CA GLU A 298 20.30 16.08 -43.23
C GLU A 298 20.57 15.39 -44.58
N THR A 299 20.99 14.13 -44.54
CA THR A 299 21.21 13.34 -45.77
C THR A 299 19.91 13.17 -46.56
N GLN A 300 18.78 12.93 -45.89
CA GLN A 300 17.47 12.88 -46.53
C GLN A 300 17.10 14.21 -47.20
N LYS A 301 17.33 15.36 -46.57
CA LYS A 301 17.09 16.68 -47.18
C LYS A 301 17.93 16.88 -48.45
N VAL A 302 19.21 16.48 -48.41
CA VAL A 302 20.10 16.57 -49.57
C VAL A 302 19.63 15.66 -50.71
N LEU A 303 19.24 14.42 -50.38
CA LEU A 303 18.71 13.46 -51.36
C LEU A 303 17.41 13.94 -51.99
N LEU A 304 16.47 14.50 -51.20
CA LEU A 304 15.25 15.13 -51.72
C LEU A 304 15.57 16.29 -52.66
N GLY A 305 16.54 17.14 -52.32
CA GLY A 305 16.99 18.22 -53.20
C GLY A 305 17.69 17.73 -54.47
N ARG A 306 18.29 16.53 -54.46
CA ARG A 306 18.84 15.89 -55.67
C ARG A 306 17.73 15.28 -56.53
N LEU A 307 16.76 14.62 -55.90
CA LEU A 307 15.59 14.05 -56.56
C LEU A 307 14.82 15.14 -57.30
N ASP A 308 14.53 16.26 -56.65
CA ASP A 308 13.84 17.40 -57.27
C ASP A 308 14.61 17.97 -58.47
N ARG A 309 15.95 18.07 -58.38
CA ARG A 309 16.78 18.49 -59.53
C ARG A 309 16.70 17.51 -60.70
N ILE A 310 16.73 16.20 -60.43
CA ILE A 310 16.63 15.17 -61.47
C ILE A 310 15.23 15.16 -62.08
N LEU A 311 14.17 15.25 -61.27
CA LEU A 311 12.79 15.37 -61.76
C LEU A 311 12.63 16.58 -62.65
N ARG A 312 13.13 17.75 -62.23
CA ARG A 312 13.11 18.97 -63.07
C ARG A 312 13.89 18.80 -64.37
N ALA A 313 15.01 18.08 -64.36
CA ALA A 313 15.77 17.79 -65.59
C ALA A 313 15.01 16.83 -66.51
N MET A 314 14.39 15.78 -65.96
CA MET A 314 13.57 14.81 -66.70
C MET A 314 12.32 15.45 -67.30
N MET A 315 11.61 16.28 -66.53
CA MET A 315 10.44 17.03 -67.02
C MET A 315 10.82 17.91 -68.21
N LYS A 316 11.95 18.64 -68.12
CA LYS A 316 12.46 19.45 -69.24
C LYS A 316 12.76 18.63 -70.50
N THR A 317 13.19 17.37 -70.36
CA THR A 317 13.52 16.51 -71.52
C THR A 317 12.31 15.75 -72.07
N ALA A 318 11.36 15.36 -71.23
CA ALA A 318 10.23 14.52 -71.61
C ALA A 318 9.00 15.32 -72.06
N SER A 319 8.81 16.54 -71.53
CA SER A 319 7.69 17.42 -71.86
C SER A 319 8.16 18.88 -71.91
N PRO A 320 8.68 19.36 -73.06
CA PRO A 320 9.10 20.75 -73.23
C PRO A 320 7.90 21.72 -73.34
N GLU A 321 6.70 21.21 -73.61
CA GLU A 321 5.47 21.98 -73.62
C GLU A 321 4.88 22.04 -72.20
N LEU A 322 4.51 23.24 -71.77
CA LEU A 322 4.03 23.53 -70.43
C LEU A 322 2.63 22.92 -70.24
N SER A 323 2.49 21.96 -69.32
CA SER A 323 1.19 21.31 -69.09
C SER A 323 0.18 22.29 -68.46
N GLU A 324 -1.12 22.10 -68.71
CA GLU A 324 -2.19 22.85 -68.03
C GLU A 324 -2.11 22.73 -66.50
N HIS A 325 -1.63 21.60 -65.98
CA HIS A 325 -1.40 21.41 -64.55
C HIS A 325 -0.20 22.23 -64.04
N GLU A 326 0.84 22.41 -64.87
CA GLU A 326 2.00 23.23 -64.52
C GLU A 326 1.65 24.72 -64.55
N THR A 327 0.85 25.19 -65.49
CA THR A 327 0.39 26.60 -65.50
C THR A 327 -0.44 26.94 -64.28
N LYS A 328 -1.36 26.05 -63.85
CA LYS A 328 -2.09 26.17 -62.58
C LYS A 328 -1.14 26.18 -61.39
N TRP A 329 -0.16 25.27 -61.35
CA TRP A 329 0.85 25.24 -60.29
C TRP A 329 1.72 26.51 -60.26
N PHE A 330 2.09 27.07 -61.41
CA PHE A 330 2.82 28.35 -61.47
C PHE A 330 1.97 29.54 -61.01
N GLN A 331 0.65 29.52 -61.27
CA GLN A 331 -0.27 30.51 -60.72
C GLN A 331 -0.39 30.37 -59.20
N GLU A 332 -0.46 29.15 -58.68
CA GLU A 332 -0.43 28.88 -57.24
C GLU A 332 0.90 29.28 -56.60
N LEU A 333 2.04 29.04 -57.25
CA LEU A 333 3.35 29.50 -56.78
C LEU A 333 3.48 31.01 -56.80
N LYS A 334 2.90 31.70 -57.80
CA LYS A 334 2.84 33.16 -57.83
C LYS A 334 1.97 33.69 -56.69
N ARG A 335 0.80 33.10 -56.47
CA ARG A 335 -0.08 33.40 -55.34
C ARG A 335 0.63 33.18 -54.00
N MET A 336 1.25 32.02 -53.78
CA MET A 336 2.02 31.75 -52.57
C MET A 336 3.21 32.70 -52.40
N LYS A 337 3.88 33.08 -53.49
CA LYS A 337 4.97 34.06 -53.45
C LYS A 337 4.46 35.45 -53.09
N GLU A 338 3.29 35.84 -53.58
CA GLU A 338 2.60 37.08 -53.23
C GLU A 338 2.15 37.05 -51.76
N ASP A 339 1.62 35.94 -51.27
CA ASP A 339 1.27 35.77 -49.84
C ASP A 339 2.51 35.83 -48.92
N ILE A 340 3.65 35.30 -49.39
CA ILE A 340 4.91 35.30 -48.62
C ILE A 340 5.60 36.68 -48.65
N LYS A 341 5.81 37.26 -49.84
CA LYS A 341 6.58 38.50 -50.04
C LYS A 341 5.74 39.77 -50.01
N GLY A 342 4.42 39.65 -50.12
CA GLY A 342 3.51 40.75 -50.41
C GLY A 342 3.44 41.04 -51.90
N SER A 343 2.26 41.44 -52.36
CA SER A 343 2.06 41.98 -53.72
C SER A 343 2.79 43.32 -53.90
N THR A 344 2.88 44.10 -52.81
CA THR A 344 3.48 45.45 -52.77
C THR A 344 4.50 45.57 -51.64
N ARG A 345 5.48 46.48 -51.76
CA ARG A 345 6.54 46.71 -50.74
C ARG A 345 6.02 47.06 -49.34
N TYR A 346 4.75 47.42 -49.20
CA TYR A 346 4.11 47.85 -47.96
C TYR A 346 2.92 46.98 -47.55
N ASP A 347 2.88 45.74 -48.03
CA ASP A 347 1.78 44.83 -47.72
C ASP A 347 1.95 44.22 -46.31
N GLN A 348 1.15 44.71 -45.36
CA GLN A 348 1.17 44.27 -43.96
C GLN A 348 0.60 42.85 -43.78
N GLU A 349 -0.14 42.33 -44.76
CA GLU A 349 -0.69 40.98 -44.71
C GLU A 349 0.34 39.91 -45.07
N SER A 350 1.46 40.30 -45.70
CA SER A 350 2.53 39.38 -46.07
C SER A 350 3.16 38.68 -44.87
N LEU A 351 3.50 37.41 -45.04
CA LEU A 351 4.16 36.59 -44.00
C LEU A 351 5.50 37.19 -43.55
N VAL A 352 6.25 37.83 -44.45
CA VAL A 352 7.51 38.51 -44.10
C VAL A 352 7.26 39.75 -43.23
N ALA A 353 6.23 40.55 -43.52
CA ALA A 353 5.88 41.70 -42.69
C ALA A 353 5.37 41.26 -41.31
N ARG A 354 4.52 40.22 -41.26
CA ARG A 354 4.00 39.65 -40.00
C ARG A 354 5.10 39.02 -39.15
N THR A 355 6.02 38.26 -39.73
CA THR A 355 7.17 37.69 -39.00
C THR A 355 8.15 38.77 -38.54
N GLY A 356 8.35 39.82 -39.35
CA GLY A 356 9.14 40.99 -38.96
C GLY A 356 8.50 41.78 -37.82
N LEU A 357 7.17 41.97 -37.85
CA LEU A 357 6.41 42.59 -36.77
C LEU A 357 6.44 41.73 -35.50
N LEU A 358 6.22 40.42 -35.63
CA LEU A 358 6.31 39.47 -34.51
C LEU A 358 7.69 39.50 -33.87
N ARG A 359 8.76 39.57 -34.68
CA ARG A 359 10.13 39.70 -34.17
C ARG A 359 10.33 41.00 -33.40
N ARG A 360 9.82 42.13 -33.91
CA ARG A 360 9.90 43.43 -33.22
C ARG A 360 9.10 43.44 -31.93
N GLU A 361 7.90 42.87 -31.94
CA GLU A 361 7.04 42.72 -30.75
C GLU A 361 7.70 41.78 -29.73
N PHE A 362 8.31 40.68 -30.19
CA PHE A 362 9.10 39.78 -29.36
C PHE A 362 10.29 40.51 -28.73
N ASP A 363 11.08 41.24 -29.52
CA ASP A 363 12.22 42.03 -29.04
C ASP A 363 11.78 43.14 -28.08
N ARG A 364 10.58 43.71 -28.26
CA ARG A 364 9.99 44.70 -27.34
C ARG A 364 9.56 44.07 -26.01
N LEU A 365 8.98 42.87 -26.04
CA LEU A 365 8.47 42.18 -24.85
C LEU A 365 9.57 41.46 -24.06
N LEU A 366 10.63 41.02 -24.73
CA LEU A 366 11.77 40.32 -24.15
C LEU A 366 12.37 41.02 -22.90
N PRO A 367 12.70 42.33 -22.92
CA PRO A 367 13.21 43.02 -21.72
C PRO A 367 12.18 43.04 -20.58
N SER A 368 10.90 43.29 -20.88
CA SER A 368 9.84 43.30 -19.85
C SER A 368 9.63 41.92 -19.19
N LEU A 369 9.74 40.84 -19.97
CA LEU A 369 9.66 39.47 -19.48
C LEU A 369 10.90 39.08 -18.66
N LYS A 370 12.09 39.51 -19.07
CA LYS A 370 13.32 39.33 -18.28
C LYS A 370 13.25 40.08 -16.94
N GLU A 371 12.67 41.27 -16.92
CA GLU A 371 12.45 42.01 -15.68
C GLU A 371 11.42 41.33 -14.78
N LEU A 372 10.33 40.80 -15.33
CA LEU A 372 9.35 40.01 -14.57
C LEU A 372 9.97 38.71 -14.03
N GLN A 373 10.76 38.00 -14.83
CA GLN A 373 11.49 36.82 -14.38
C GLN A 373 12.48 37.15 -13.26
N ALA A 374 13.24 38.25 -13.38
CA ALA A 374 14.14 38.70 -12.33
C ALA A 374 13.40 39.12 -11.04
N LYS A 375 12.20 39.71 -11.17
CA LYS A 375 11.31 39.99 -10.03
C LYS A 375 10.79 38.69 -9.40
N GLU A 376 10.36 37.71 -10.19
CA GLU A 376 9.97 36.40 -9.69
C GLU A 376 11.12 35.66 -9.02
N GLU A 377 12.34 35.71 -9.56
CA GLU A 377 13.51 35.12 -8.91
C GLU A 377 13.85 35.81 -7.59
N ARG A 378 13.67 37.13 -7.49
CA ARG A 378 13.81 37.87 -6.23
C ARG A 378 12.71 37.52 -5.23
N ILE A 379 11.47 37.35 -5.70
CA ILE A 379 10.36 36.87 -4.87
C ILE A 379 10.63 35.44 -4.43
N LYS A 380 11.07 34.55 -5.32
CA LYS A 380 11.46 33.16 -5.03
C LYS A 380 12.59 33.08 -4.02
N LYS A 381 13.60 33.95 -4.12
CA LYS A 381 14.69 34.05 -3.13
C LYS A 381 14.18 34.55 -1.78
N ARG A 382 13.33 35.58 -1.76
CA ARG A 382 12.66 36.07 -0.54
C ARG A 382 11.72 35.05 0.09
N THR A 383 10.98 34.28 -0.71
CA THR A 383 10.16 33.17 -0.21
C THR A 383 11.05 32.03 0.23
N ALA A 384 12.13 31.68 -0.47
CA ALA A 384 13.08 30.64 -0.03
C ALA A 384 13.77 30.99 1.29
N GLU A 385 14.05 32.27 1.54
CA GLU A 385 14.55 32.78 2.82
C GLU A 385 13.46 32.85 3.91
N GLY A 386 12.17 32.91 3.53
CA GLY A 386 11.01 33.07 4.43
C GLY A 386 10.11 31.83 4.60
N THR A 387 10.32 30.76 3.83
CA THR A 387 9.49 29.55 3.87
C THR A 387 10.33 28.32 4.17
N THR A 388 10.53 28.06 5.45
CA THR A 388 10.35 26.70 5.94
C THR A 388 8.87 26.33 5.76
N GLY A 389 8.55 25.75 4.60
CA GLY A 389 7.30 24.99 4.41
C GLY A 389 6.27 25.60 3.46
N LEU A 390 6.47 25.41 2.16
CA LEU A 390 5.39 24.71 1.44
C LEU A 390 5.55 23.25 1.89
N GLY A 391 4.69 22.81 2.82
CA GLY A 391 4.80 21.47 3.39
C GLY A 391 4.86 20.43 2.27
N PHE A 392 5.72 19.43 2.42
CA PHE A 392 5.85 18.32 1.47
C PHE A 392 4.47 17.74 1.09
N SER A 393 3.51 17.75 2.02
CA SER A 393 2.11 17.40 1.82
C SER A 393 1.36 18.28 0.82
N GLN A 394 1.54 19.61 0.86
CA GLN A 394 0.90 20.53 -0.08
C GLN A 394 1.54 20.42 -1.48
N ALA A 395 2.87 20.33 -1.56
CA ALA A 395 3.55 20.12 -2.84
C ALA A 395 3.15 18.77 -3.48
N PHE A 396 2.96 17.74 -2.67
CA PHE A 396 2.47 16.44 -3.10
C PHE A 396 1.01 16.51 -3.57
N GLU A 397 0.12 17.18 -2.83
CA GLU A 397 -1.29 17.35 -3.23
C GLU A 397 -1.41 18.14 -4.53
N TYR A 398 -0.61 19.19 -4.72
CA TYR A 398 -0.54 19.91 -5.99
C TYR A 398 0.01 19.02 -7.11
N GLY A 399 0.99 18.16 -6.81
CA GLY A 399 1.51 17.16 -7.76
C GLY A 399 0.44 16.16 -8.18
N GLU A 400 -0.34 15.66 -7.24
CA GLU A 400 -1.42 14.71 -7.48
C GLU A 400 -2.57 15.35 -8.28
N ARG A 401 -3.01 16.55 -7.89
CA ARG A 401 -4.01 17.33 -8.63
C ARG A 401 -3.55 17.68 -10.04
N SER A 402 -2.29 18.10 -10.19
CA SER A 402 -1.71 18.39 -11.51
C SER A 402 -1.62 17.14 -12.39
N ASN A 403 -1.29 15.98 -11.81
CA ASN A 403 -1.26 14.72 -12.56
C ASN A 403 -2.67 14.28 -12.97
N ALA A 404 -3.66 14.43 -12.07
CA ALA A 404 -5.07 14.18 -12.39
C ALA A 404 -5.58 15.10 -13.51
N GLU A 405 -5.19 16.38 -13.50
CA GLU A 405 -5.50 17.33 -14.57
C GLU A 405 -4.82 16.95 -15.88
N ARG A 406 -3.55 16.52 -15.87
CA ARG A 406 -2.87 16.01 -17.06
C ARG A 406 -3.58 14.81 -17.67
N VAL A 407 -4.04 13.88 -16.84
CA VAL A 407 -4.82 12.73 -17.31
C VAL A 407 -6.15 13.17 -17.92
N LYS A 408 -6.84 14.15 -17.31
CA LYS A 408 -8.07 14.74 -17.87
C LYS A 408 -7.81 15.42 -19.21
N ILE A 409 -6.75 16.23 -19.31
CA ILE A 409 -6.33 16.90 -20.55
C ILE A 409 -6.02 15.86 -21.64
N GLY A 410 -5.30 14.79 -21.31
CA GLY A 410 -5.01 13.71 -22.26
C GLY A 410 -6.28 12.95 -22.72
N ARG A 411 -7.26 12.75 -21.84
CA ARG A 411 -8.57 12.20 -22.21
C ARG A 411 -9.32 13.14 -23.16
N LEU A 412 -9.36 14.42 -22.85
CA LEU A 412 -9.98 15.43 -23.71
C LEU A 412 -9.27 15.54 -25.06
N GLU A 413 -7.94 15.44 -25.11
CA GLU A 413 -7.18 15.38 -26.37
C GLU A 413 -7.56 14.15 -27.20
N ASN A 414 -7.67 12.99 -26.56
CA ASN A 414 -8.12 11.76 -27.24
C ASN A 414 -9.57 11.86 -27.74
N ASP A 415 -10.45 12.52 -26.99
CA ASP A 415 -11.84 12.69 -27.39
C ASP A 415 -11.99 13.75 -28.49
N LEU A 416 -11.21 14.83 -28.44
CA LEU A 416 -11.11 15.83 -29.50
C LEU A 416 -10.54 15.25 -30.79
N THR A 417 -9.51 14.40 -30.70
CA THR A 417 -8.97 13.71 -31.89
C THR A 417 -9.97 12.71 -32.45
N LYS A 418 -10.69 11.96 -31.62
CA LYS A 418 -11.79 11.09 -32.08
C LYS A 418 -12.93 11.89 -32.73
N LEU A 419 -13.33 13.01 -32.15
CA LEU A 419 -14.35 13.89 -32.75
C LEU A 419 -13.87 14.50 -34.06
N ALA A 420 -12.62 14.95 -34.11
CA ALA A 420 -11.99 15.47 -35.32
C ALA A 420 -11.93 14.42 -36.44
N THR A 421 -11.62 13.16 -36.11
CA THR A 421 -11.68 12.04 -37.09
C THR A 421 -13.11 11.69 -37.51
N ARG A 422 -14.12 11.96 -36.67
CA ARG A 422 -15.54 11.74 -37.04
C ARG A 422 -16.09 12.88 -37.89
N LEU A 423 -15.50 14.06 -37.81
CA LEU A 423 -15.91 15.27 -38.52
C LEU A 423 -15.02 15.57 -39.74
N ASP A 424 -14.04 14.72 -40.04
CA ASP A 424 -13.04 14.90 -41.09
C ASP A 424 -12.32 16.27 -41.05
N VAL A 425 -12.12 16.82 -39.83
CA VAL A 425 -11.40 18.08 -39.61
C VAL A 425 -10.00 17.78 -39.09
N THR A 426 -8.96 18.28 -39.76
CA THR A 426 -7.58 18.18 -39.26
C THR A 426 -7.31 19.23 -38.19
N LEU A 427 -7.27 18.84 -36.91
CA LEU A 427 -6.80 19.71 -35.82
C LEU A 427 -5.27 19.78 -35.82
N GLY A 428 -4.72 20.99 -35.64
CA GLY A 428 -3.29 21.19 -35.43
C GLY A 428 -2.84 20.55 -34.11
N LYS A 429 -1.68 19.90 -34.11
CA LYS A 429 -1.15 19.22 -32.92
C LYS A 429 -0.91 20.24 -31.79
N PRO A 430 -1.49 20.07 -30.60
CA PRO A 430 -1.25 20.98 -29.47
C PRO A 430 0.22 20.92 -29.03
N PRO A 431 0.75 21.99 -28.40
CA PRO A 431 2.12 22.02 -27.90
C PRO A 431 2.34 20.88 -26.87
N PRO A 432 3.48 20.17 -26.93
CA PRO A 432 3.74 19.07 -26.01
C PRO A 432 3.79 19.60 -24.57
N LEU A 433 3.04 18.95 -23.68
CA LEU A 433 3.03 19.25 -22.25
C LEU A 433 4.46 19.13 -21.71
N GLN A 434 5.03 20.25 -21.24
CA GLN A 434 6.36 20.24 -20.62
C GLN A 434 6.32 19.36 -19.37
N SER A 435 7.29 18.45 -19.26
CA SER A 435 7.52 17.68 -18.04
C SER A 435 7.92 18.63 -16.92
N PRO A 436 7.40 18.46 -15.69
CA PRO A 436 7.86 19.27 -14.56
C PRO A 436 9.37 19.10 -14.43
N THR A 437 10.11 20.20 -14.51
CA THR A 437 11.48 20.24 -14.01
C THR A 437 11.37 19.96 -12.53
N ASN A 438 11.71 18.74 -12.09
CA ASN A 438 12.00 18.47 -10.69
C ASN A 438 13.20 19.35 -10.31
N THR A 439 12.91 20.57 -9.88
CA THR A 439 13.87 21.36 -9.10
C THR A 439 14.11 20.58 -7.83
N LYS A 440 15.32 20.01 -7.74
CA LYS A 440 15.85 19.38 -6.53
C LYS A 440 15.87 20.39 -5.38
#